data_AF-A0AAE1LWB1-F1
#
_entry.id   AF-A0AAE1LWB1-F1
#
_cell.length_a   1.000
_cell.length_b   1.000
_cell.length_c   1.000
_cell.angle_alpha   90.00
_cell.angle_beta   90.00
_cell.angle_gamma   90.00
#
_symmetry.space_group_name_H-M   'P 1'
#
loop_
_entity.id
_entity.type
_entity.pdbx_description
1 polymer ?
#
loop_
_entity_poly.entity_id
_entity_poly.type
_entity_poly.pdbx_seq_one_letter_code
_entity_poly.pdbx_strand_id
1 'polypeptide(L)'
;MVIEGIPPGPGDDASETLLREAENSREAYKAFRAKPQKTRNSLEALTRRAEGGLPRVNRLTDIYNAISVKHQVHIGGEDLDKYNGSPFLTRASGQEQFETFSGGQAQSECAVPDDTTRVLFILDALEPLSDEALVEAAEELVSDLKQSSPEVQTARRIISASSSTRSGES
;
A
#
# COMPACT_ATOMS: atom_id res chain seq x y z
N MET A 1 -7.43 -1.32 -5.86
CA MET A 1 -7.45 -2.73 -6.26
C MET A 1 -8.20 -3.50 -5.19
N VAL A 2 -9.22 -4.28 -5.56
CA VAL A 2 -9.97 -5.13 -4.62
C VAL A 2 -9.47 -6.55 -4.74
N ILE A 3 -9.25 -7.21 -3.61
CA ILE A 3 -8.85 -8.61 -3.52
C ILE A 3 -9.82 -9.34 -2.59
N GLU A 4 -10.34 -10.47 -3.05
CA GLU A 4 -11.32 -11.29 -2.33
C GLU A 4 -10.85 -12.74 -2.22
N GLY A 5 -11.34 -13.46 -1.20
CA GLY A 5 -10.99 -14.86 -0.97
C GLY A 5 -9.62 -15.03 -0.30
N ILE A 6 -9.20 -14.02 0.48
CA ILE A 6 -7.95 -14.10 1.23
C ILE A 6 -8.18 -14.99 2.46
N PRO A 7 -7.40 -16.07 2.66
CA PRO A 7 -7.52 -16.87 3.86
C PRO A 7 -6.98 -16.07 5.04
N PRO A 8 -7.80 -15.91 6.11
CA PRO A 8 -7.37 -15.21 7.30
C PRO A 8 -6.25 -15.97 8.01
N GLY A 9 -5.50 -15.27 8.84
CA GLY A 9 -4.55 -15.89 9.75
C GLY A 9 -3.22 -15.15 9.91
N PRO A 10 -2.34 -15.72 10.76
CA PRO A 10 -1.05 -15.13 11.06
C PRO A 10 -0.12 -15.14 9.83
N GLY A 11 1.02 -14.47 9.96
CA GLY A 11 2.12 -14.61 9.00
C GLY A 11 2.58 -16.07 8.89
N ASP A 12 3.10 -16.41 7.73
CA ASP A 12 3.69 -17.72 7.39
C ASP A 12 5.07 -17.58 6.74
N ASP A 13 5.73 -18.73 6.50
CA ASP A 13 7.08 -18.79 5.92
C ASP A 13 7.21 -18.02 4.60
N ALA A 14 6.15 -17.97 3.79
CA ALA A 14 6.15 -17.24 2.52
C ALA A 14 6.18 -15.73 2.77
N SER A 15 5.26 -15.23 3.60
CA SER A 15 5.22 -13.81 3.98
C SER A 15 6.49 -13.37 4.74
N GLU A 16 7.06 -14.23 5.59
CA GLU A 16 8.32 -13.96 6.27
C GLU A 16 9.50 -13.86 5.29
N THR A 17 9.53 -14.73 4.28
CA THR A 17 10.56 -14.71 3.23
C THR A 17 10.54 -13.39 2.49
N LEU A 18 9.36 -12.94 2.05
CA LEU A 18 9.19 -11.65 1.35
C LEU A 18 9.68 -10.47 2.20
N LEU A 19 9.36 -10.46 3.50
CA LEU A 19 9.85 -9.40 4.39
C LEU A 19 11.38 -9.42 4.52
N ARG A 20 12.01 -10.60 4.59
CA ARG A 20 13.48 -10.71 4.63
C ARG A 20 14.12 -10.23 3.33
N GLU A 21 13.52 -10.52 2.19
CA GLU A 21 13.99 -10.02 0.89
C GLU A 21 13.92 -8.49 0.84
N ALA A 22 12.81 -7.92 1.32
CA ALA A 22 12.62 -6.48 1.40
C ALA A 22 13.64 -5.81 2.35
N GLU A 23 13.90 -6.40 3.52
CA GLU A 23 14.93 -5.93 4.48
C GLU A 23 16.33 -5.85 3.85
N ASN A 24 16.64 -6.82 2.98
CA ASN A 24 17.94 -6.91 2.30
C ASN A 24 18.02 -6.07 1.00
N SER A 25 16.93 -5.38 0.61
CA SER A 25 16.89 -4.61 -0.63
C SER A 25 17.73 -3.34 -0.53
N ARG A 26 18.87 -3.31 -1.24
CA ARG A 26 19.76 -2.13 -1.31
C ARG A 26 19.10 -0.92 -2.00
N GLU A 27 18.18 -1.15 -2.92
CA GLU A 27 17.52 -0.09 -3.69
C GLU A 27 16.56 0.73 -2.81
N ALA A 28 15.89 0.10 -1.85
CA ALA A 28 15.05 0.78 -0.86
C ALA A 28 15.82 1.87 -0.09
N TYR A 29 17.06 1.56 0.31
CA TYR A 29 17.91 2.52 1.04
C TYR A 29 18.47 3.64 0.16
N LYS A 30 18.78 3.35 -1.11
CA LYS A 30 19.31 4.35 -2.06
C LYS A 30 18.26 5.36 -2.48
N ALA A 31 17.05 4.90 -2.80
CA ALA A 31 15.94 5.76 -3.18
C ALA A 31 15.60 6.77 -2.06
N PHE A 32 15.65 6.33 -0.81
CA PHE A 32 15.38 7.18 0.36
C PHE A 32 16.45 8.27 0.59
N ARG A 33 17.74 7.98 0.34
CA ARG A 33 18.81 8.99 0.46
C ARG A 33 18.70 10.10 -0.59
N ALA A 34 17.93 9.90 -1.66
CA ALA A 34 17.90 10.83 -2.78
C ALA A 34 16.97 12.03 -2.57
N LYS A 35 15.82 11.91 -1.89
CA LYS A 35 14.88 13.03 -1.68
C LYS A 35 13.99 12.87 -0.43
N PRO A 36 14.04 13.79 0.55
CA PRO A 36 13.05 13.81 1.64
C PRO A 36 11.69 14.29 1.11
N GLN A 37 10.63 13.49 1.26
CA GLN A 37 9.26 13.96 1.04
C GLN A 37 8.74 14.72 2.28
N LYS A 38 7.84 15.68 2.05
CA LYS A 38 7.28 16.55 3.11
C LYS A 38 6.21 15.87 3.98
N THR A 39 5.71 14.72 3.56
CA THR A 39 4.67 13.93 4.26
C THR A 39 5.26 12.60 4.70
N ARG A 40 5.30 12.36 6.01
CA ARG A 40 5.73 11.08 6.59
C ARG A 40 4.63 10.03 6.36
N ASN A 41 4.78 9.19 5.35
CA ASN A 41 3.85 8.09 5.04
C ASN A 41 4.38 6.74 5.55
N SER A 42 3.55 5.69 5.52
CA SER A 42 3.90 4.34 6.01
C SER A 42 5.20 3.81 5.42
N LEU A 43 5.43 4.05 4.13
CA LEU A 43 6.59 3.60 3.38
C LEU A 43 7.89 4.15 3.97
N GLU A 44 7.91 5.43 4.37
CA GLU A 44 9.08 6.01 5.03
C GLU A 44 9.37 5.33 6.37
N ALA A 45 8.33 5.02 7.15
CA ALA A 45 8.48 4.34 8.43
C ALA A 45 8.96 2.88 8.26
N LEU A 46 8.43 2.17 7.26
CA LEU A 46 8.83 0.80 6.92
C LEU A 46 10.27 0.76 6.39
N THR A 47 10.63 1.64 5.47
CA THR A 47 11.98 1.70 4.88
C THR A 47 13.04 1.98 5.95
N ARG A 48 12.75 2.81 6.96
CA ARG A 48 13.67 3.02 8.10
C ARG A 48 13.78 1.81 9.01
N ARG A 49 12.69 1.06 9.19
CA ARG A 49 12.69 -0.15 10.02
C ARG A 49 13.41 -1.31 9.33
N ALA A 50 13.44 -1.35 8.00
CA ALA A 50 14.10 -2.40 7.23
C ALA A 50 15.55 -2.67 7.69
N GLU A 51 16.29 -1.65 8.15
CA GLU A 51 17.66 -1.81 8.70
C GLU A 51 17.73 -2.71 9.94
N GLY A 52 16.65 -2.74 10.74
CA GLY A 52 16.51 -3.52 11.97
C GLY A 52 15.44 -4.62 11.90
N GLY A 53 14.80 -4.79 10.74
CA GLY A 53 13.69 -5.71 10.53
C GLY A 53 12.33 -5.02 10.40
N LEU A 54 11.53 -5.51 9.45
CA LEU A 54 10.14 -5.10 9.27
C LEU A 54 9.23 -5.71 10.35
N PRO A 55 8.10 -5.08 10.68
CA PRO A 55 7.13 -5.68 11.60
C PRO A 55 6.56 -6.98 11.01
N ARG A 56 6.41 -8.00 11.85
CA ARG A 56 5.65 -9.22 11.55
C ARG A 56 4.29 -9.07 12.17
N VAL A 57 3.24 -9.00 11.35
CA VAL A 57 1.90 -8.64 11.80
C VAL A 57 0.92 -9.77 11.48
N ASN A 58 0.65 -9.97 10.20
CA ASN A 58 -0.13 -11.07 9.67
C ASN A 58 0.22 -11.24 8.20
N ARG A 59 -0.16 -12.38 7.60
CA ARG A 59 0.19 -12.70 6.21
C ARG A 59 -0.09 -11.55 5.24
N LEU A 60 -1.27 -10.97 5.31
CA LEU A 60 -1.70 -9.92 4.38
C LEU A 60 -0.85 -8.65 4.54
N THR A 61 -0.68 -8.21 5.80
CA THR A 61 0.11 -7.03 6.15
C THR A 61 1.58 -7.21 5.82
N ASP A 62 2.10 -8.40 6.06
CA ASP A 62 3.50 -8.74 5.80
C ASP A 62 3.80 -8.71 4.30
N ILE A 63 2.91 -9.29 3.47
CA ILE A 63 3.05 -9.28 2.00
C ILE A 63 3.03 -7.84 1.47
N TYR A 64 2.00 -7.03 1.79
CA TYR A 64 1.95 -5.69 1.19
C TYR A 64 3.06 -4.76 1.72
N ASN A 65 3.52 -4.94 2.96
CA ASN A 65 4.65 -4.19 3.51
C ASN A 65 5.96 -4.55 2.80
N ALA A 66 6.18 -5.83 2.49
CA ALA A 66 7.34 -6.28 1.73
C ALA A 66 7.35 -5.65 0.34
N ILE A 67 6.23 -5.70 -0.39
CA ILE A 67 6.09 -5.07 -1.72
C ILE A 67 6.29 -3.55 -1.64
N SER A 68 5.71 -2.90 -0.62
CA SER A 68 5.86 -1.45 -0.43
C SER A 68 7.34 -1.06 -0.35
N VAL A 69 8.12 -1.76 0.47
CA VAL A 69 9.55 -1.50 0.64
C VAL A 69 10.34 -1.89 -0.61
N LYS A 70 10.04 -3.05 -1.21
CA LYS A 70 10.77 -3.54 -2.40
C LYS A 70 10.66 -2.60 -3.59
N HIS A 71 9.45 -2.14 -3.88
CA HIS A 71 9.13 -1.30 -5.05
C HIS A 71 9.10 0.19 -4.75
N GLN A 72 9.27 0.58 -3.48
CA GLN A 72 9.15 1.97 -3.04
C GLN A 72 7.78 2.57 -3.39
N VAL A 73 6.72 1.77 -3.24
CA VAL A 73 5.33 2.14 -3.51
C VAL A 73 4.58 2.28 -2.20
N HIS A 74 3.77 3.33 -2.08
CA HIS A 74 2.87 3.45 -0.95
C HIS A 74 1.65 2.57 -1.18
N ILE A 75 1.51 1.53 -0.35
CA ILE A 75 0.37 0.62 -0.38
C ILE A 75 -0.36 0.70 0.97
N GLY A 76 -1.65 1.07 0.92
CA GLY A 76 -2.57 0.99 2.04
C GLY A 76 -3.59 -0.13 1.80
N GLY A 77 -3.82 -0.97 2.80
CA GLY A 77 -4.86 -2.00 2.79
C GLY A 77 -5.98 -1.66 3.75
N GLU A 78 -7.22 -1.82 3.31
CA GLU A 78 -8.41 -1.60 4.13
C GLU A 78 -9.37 -2.77 4.06
N ASP A 79 -9.89 -3.18 5.21
CA ASP A 79 -10.90 -4.24 5.32
C ASP A 79 -12.23 -3.75 4.73
N LEU A 80 -12.60 -4.34 3.60
CA LEU A 80 -13.77 -3.93 2.83
C LEU A 80 -15.08 -4.38 3.48
N ASP A 81 -15.05 -5.34 4.40
CA ASP A 81 -16.24 -5.78 5.14
C ASP A 81 -16.66 -4.77 6.21
N LYS A 82 -15.81 -3.80 6.54
CA LYS A 82 -16.12 -2.68 7.44
C LYS A 82 -16.80 -1.49 6.75
N TYR A 83 -16.90 -1.51 5.42
CA TYR A 83 -17.51 -0.44 4.65
C TYR A 83 -19.03 -0.56 4.62
N ASN A 84 -19.72 0.55 4.90
CA ASN A 84 -21.16 0.65 4.64
C ASN A 84 -21.40 1.09 3.20
N GLY A 85 -21.53 0.13 2.29
CA GLY A 85 -21.69 0.37 0.85
C GLY A 85 -20.37 0.38 0.08
N SER A 86 -20.42 0.73 -1.20
CA SER A 86 -19.24 0.69 -2.07
C SER A 86 -18.31 1.89 -1.85
N PRO A 87 -16.99 1.67 -1.69
CA PRO A 87 -16.03 2.77 -1.61
C PRO A 87 -16.03 3.57 -2.92
N PHE A 88 -15.97 4.90 -2.80
CA PHE A 88 -15.85 5.82 -3.93
C PHE A 88 -14.62 6.70 -3.73
N LEU A 89 -13.76 6.75 -4.75
CA LEU A 89 -12.71 7.76 -4.82
C LEU A 89 -13.24 8.94 -5.64
N THR A 90 -13.38 10.09 -5.00
CA THR A 90 -13.80 11.35 -5.62
C THR A 90 -12.73 12.42 -5.40
N ARG A 91 -12.73 13.47 -6.22
CA ARG A 91 -11.91 14.65 -5.95
C ARG A 91 -12.47 15.33 -4.71
N ALA A 92 -11.61 15.51 -3.71
CA ALA A 92 -11.96 16.29 -2.54
C ALA A 92 -12.37 17.71 -2.96
N SER A 93 -13.48 18.20 -2.43
CA SER A 93 -13.95 19.57 -2.69
C SER A 93 -13.20 20.60 -1.85
N GLY A 94 -12.49 20.13 -0.81
CA GLY A 94 -11.87 20.97 0.22
C GLY A 94 -12.87 21.56 1.22
N GLN A 95 -14.16 21.30 1.05
CA GLN A 95 -15.23 21.69 1.98
C GLN A 95 -15.68 20.51 2.86
N GLU A 96 -15.15 19.32 2.59
CA GLU A 96 -15.39 18.13 3.42
C GLU A 96 -14.75 18.34 4.79
N GLN A 97 -15.48 17.98 5.84
CA GLN A 97 -14.93 17.95 7.19
C GLN A 97 -13.98 16.74 7.28
N PHE A 98 -12.68 17.02 7.33
CA PHE A 98 -11.68 16.02 7.63
C PHE A 98 -11.48 15.95 9.15
N GLU A 99 -11.83 14.83 9.76
CA GLU A 99 -11.41 14.54 11.12
C GLU A 99 -9.92 14.20 11.10
N THR A 100 -9.08 15.23 11.23
CA THR A 100 -7.66 15.01 11.52
C THR A 100 -7.56 14.48 12.95
N PHE A 101 -7.18 13.22 13.12
CA PHE A 101 -6.67 12.72 14.40
C PHE A 101 -5.36 13.47 14.73
N SER A 102 -5.44 14.65 15.34
CA SER A 102 -4.25 15.47 15.63
C SER A 102 -4.24 15.95 17.07
N GLY A 103 -3.43 15.27 17.88
CA GLY A 103 -3.08 15.62 19.26
C GLY A 103 -1.58 15.53 19.55
N GLY A 104 -0.71 15.60 18.52
CA GLY A 104 0.75 15.49 18.70
C GLY A 104 1.26 14.08 19.03
N GLN A 105 0.40 13.06 19.04
CA GLN A 105 0.77 11.66 19.21
C GLN A 105 0.86 10.95 17.86
N ALA A 106 1.80 10.00 17.75
CA ALA A 106 1.98 9.20 16.55
C ALA A 106 0.66 8.50 16.19
N GLN A 107 0.15 8.76 14.98
CA GLN A 107 -0.90 7.93 14.40
C GLN A 107 -0.27 6.57 14.08
N SER A 108 -0.66 5.56 14.84
CA SER A 108 -0.41 4.18 14.47
C SER A 108 -1.39 3.84 13.36
N GLU A 109 -0.88 3.57 12.16
CA GLU A 109 -1.64 2.81 11.18
C GLU A 109 -2.13 1.52 11.82
N CYS A 110 -3.45 1.30 11.80
CA CYS A 110 -4.00 0.01 12.17
C CYS A 110 -3.72 -0.94 11.00
N ALA A 111 -3.02 -2.02 11.28
CA ALA A 111 -2.89 -3.11 10.35
C ALA A 111 -4.27 -3.64 9.96
N VAL A 112 -4.37 -4.20 8.76
CA VAL A 112 -5.55 -4.94 8.33
C VAL A 112 -5.75 -6.11 9.30
N PRO A 113 -6.94 -6.31 9.87
CA PRO A 113 -7.21 -7.44 10.77
C PRO A 113 -6.85 -8.79 10.14
N ASP A 114 -6.40 -9.74 10.96
CA ASP A 114 -6.02 -11.08 10.52
C ASP A 114 -7.20 -11.93 10.04
N ASP A 115 -8.43 -11.57 10.37
CA ASP A 115 -9.68 -12.18 9.90
C ASP A 115 -10.21 -11.61 8.57
N THR A 116 -9.49 -10.66 7.96
CA THR A 116 -9.93 -9.99 6.72
C THR A 116 -9.93 -10.95 5.53
N THR A 117 -11.08 -11.08 4.87
CA THR A 117 -11.24 -11.91 3.66
C THR A 117 -11.36 -11.11 2.37
N ARG A 118 -11.70 -9.82 2.49
CA ARG A 118 -11.91 -8.87 1.38
C ARG A 118 -11.20 -7.57 1.71
N VAL A 119 -10.25 -7.17 0.87
CA VAL A 119 -9.43 -5.98 1.10
C VAL A 119 -9.48 -5.05 -0.11
N LEU A 120 -9.59 -3.75 0.18
CA LEU A 120 -9.30 -2.69 -0.78
C LEU A 120 -7.85 -2.23 -0.58
N PHE A 121 -7.02 -2.46 -1.59
CA PHE A 121 -5.69 -1.88 -1.68
C PHE A 121 -5.71 -0.57 -2.46
N ILE A 122 -5.14 0.48 -1.88
CA ILE A 122 -4.82 1.73 -2.56
C ILE A 122 -3.30 1.76 -2.75
N LEU A 123 -2.89 1.84 -4.02
CA LEU A 123 -1.48 1.99 -4.40
C LEU A 123 -1.32 3.37 -4.99
N ASP A 124 -0.38 4.14 -4.46
CA ASP A 124 -0.12 5.51 -4.90
C ASP A 124 1.32 5.66 -5.42
N ALA A 125 1.43 6.23 -6.63
CA ALA A 125 2.69 6.54 -7.26
C ALA A 125 3.13 7.95 -6.88
N LEU A 126 3.95 8.05 -5.85
CA LEU A 126 4.56 9.31 -5.48
C LEU A 126 5.82 9.51 -6.32
N GLU A 127 5.95 10.69 -6.95
CA GLU A 127 7.14 11.03 -7.72
C GLU A 127 8.43 10.73 -6.92
N PRO A 128 9.44 10.09 -7.51
CA PRO A 128 9.63 9.85 -8.95
C PRO A 128 9.12 8.49 -9.48
N LEU A 129 8.24 7.77 -8.77
CA LEU A 129 7.73 6.47 -9.22
C LEU A 129 6.95 6.60 -10.54
N SER A 130 7.26 5.75 -11.53
CA SER A 130 6.52 5.72 -12.79
C SER A 130 5.26 4.85 -12.70
N ASP A 131 4.33 5.06 -13.62
CA ASP A 131 3.11 4.26 -13.73
C ASP A 131 3.45 2.78 -13.99
N GLU A 132 4.52 2.50 -14.74
CA GLU A 132 4.99 1.13 -15.00
C GLU A 132 5.44 0.45 -13.71
N ALA A 133 6.24 1.12 -12.89
CA ALA A 133 6.68 0.59 -11.60
C ALA A 133 5.50 0.37 -10.64
N LEU A 134 4.48 1.24 -10.69
CA LEU A 134 3.25 1.05 -9.93
C LEU A 134 2.49 -0.21 -10.39
N VAL A 135 2.43 -0.46 -11.70
CA VAL A 135 1.79 -1.64 -12.28
C VAL A 135 2.56 -2.91 -11.90
N GLU A 136 3.89 -2.89 -11.97
CA GLU A 136 4.76 -4.01 -11.58
C GLU A 136 4.56 -4.38 -10.10
N ALA A 137 4.56 -3.39 -9.21
CA ALA A 137 4.30 -3.61 -7.78
C ALA A 137 2.90 -4.22 -7.53
N ALA A 138 1.88 -3.75 -8.27
CA ALA A 138 0.53 -4.30 -8.17
C ALA A 138 0.47 -5.76 -8.67
N GLU A 139 1.18 -6.10 -9.73
CA GLU A 139 1.21 -7.45 -10.30
C GLU A 139 1.96 -8.42 -9.40
N GLU A 140 3.08 -7.99 -8.81
CA GLU A 140 3.83 -8.80 -7.85
C GLU A 140 2.99 -9.06 -6.59
N LEU A 141 2.32 -8.03 -6.05
CA LEU A 141 1.41 -8.20 -4.91
C LEU A 141 0.32 -9.25 -5.20
N VAL A 142 -0.28 -9.21 -6.39
CA VAL A 142 -1.29 -10.19 -6.81
C VAL A 142 -0.69 -11.58 -6.96
N SER A 143 0.52 -11.68 -7.52
CA SER A 143 1.24 -12.94 -7.68
C SER A 143 1.50 -13.61 -6.34
N ASP A 144 2.04 -12.87 -5.37
CA ASP A 144 2.39 -13.39 -4.04
C ASP A 144 1.15 -13.83 -3.26
N LEU A 145 0.06 -13.04 -3.34
CA LEU A 145 -1.21 -13.41 -2.73
C LEU A 145 -1.79 -14.69 -3.34
N LYS A 146 -1.68 -14.87 -4.66
CA LYS A 146 -2.16 -16.07 -5.35
C LYS A 146 -1.28 -17.29 -5.11
N GLN A 147 0.01 -17.12 -4.87
CA GLN A 147 0.92 -18.22 -4.55
C GLN A 147 0.55 -18.85 -3.21
N SER A 148 0.18 -18.03 -2.23
CA SER A 148 -0.31 -18.49 -0.93
C SER A 148 -1.76 -18.95 -0.98
N SER A 149 -2.55 -18.45 -1.93
CA SER A 149 -4.01 -18.65 -1.95
C SER A 149 -4.56 -18.60 -3.39
N PRO A 150 -4.61 -19.75 -4.10
CA PRO A 150 -5.01 -19.81 -5.50
C PRO A 150 -6.44 -19.32 -5.79
N GLU A 151 -7.33 -19.38 -4.79
CA GLU A 151 -8.72 -18.93 -4.84
C GLU A 151 -8.89 -17.41 -4.87
N VAL A 152 -7.81 -16.64 -4.67
CA VAL A 152 -7.85 -15.19 -4.61
C VAL A 152 -8.35 -14.58 -5.93
N GLN A 153 -9.41 -13.79 -5.82
CA GLN A 153 -9.98 -13.03 -6.93
C GLN A 153 -9.52 -11.58 -6.85
N THR A 154 -9.24 -10.97 -8.00
CA THR A 154 -8.70 -9.60 -8.06
C THR A 154 -9.45 -8.73 -9.05
N ALA A 155 -9.72 -7.49 -8.66
CA ALA A 155 -10.27 -6.45 -9.52
C ALA A 155 -9.42 -5.17 -9.38
N ARG A 156 -8.95 -4.61 -10.50
CA ARG A 156 -8.10 -3.41 -10.52
C ARG A 156 -8.75 -2.29 -11.33
N ARG A 157 -8.63 -1.06 -10.81
CA ARG A 157 -8.96 0.17 -11.53
C ARG A 157 -7.78 1.13 -11.40
N ILE A 158 -7.31 1.66 -12.52
CA ILE A 158 -6.29 2.72 -12.57
C ILE A 158 -7.01 4.06 -12.64
N ILE A 159 -6.56 5.03 -11.86
CA ILE A 159 -7.10 6.39 -11.85
C ILE A 159 -5.94 7.32 -12.16
N SER A 160 -5.86 7.78 -13.40
CA SER A 160 -4.88 8.80 -13.79
C SER A 160 -5.41 10.19 -13.44
N ALA A 161 -4.49 11.10 -13.09
CA ALA A 161 -4.84 12.52 -13.02
C ALA A 161 -5.31 12.94 -14.41
N SER A 162 -6.60 13.25 -14.56
CA SER A 162 -7.10 13.83 -15.80
C SER A 162 -6.27 15.08 -16.09
N SER A 163 -5.52 15.07 -17.19
CA SER A 163 -4.83 16.25 -17.70
C SER A 163 -5.92 17.29 -17.92
N SER A 164 -6.04 18.24 -16.99
CA SER A 164 -6.87 19.40 -17.18
C SER A 164 -6.30 20.11 -18.40
N THR A 165 -6.96 19.95 -19.54
CA THR A 165 -6.74 20.76 -20.73
C THR A 165 -6.99 22.19 -20.28
N ARG A 166 -5.92 22.91 -19.97
CA ARG A 166 -5.98 24.36 -19.79
C ARG A 166 -6.12 24.91 -21.20
N SER A 167 -7.33 24.87 -21.73
CA SER A 167 -7.72 25.65 -22.89
C SER A 167 -7.57 27.11 -22.49
N GLY A 168 -6.45 27.70 -22.92
CA GLY A 168 -6.33 29.14 -22.97
C GLY A 168 -7.32 29.67 -23.99
N GLU A 169 -8.00 30.73 -23.64
CA GLU A 169 -8.48 31.72 -24.61
C GLU A 169 -8.09 33.09 -24.07
N SER A 170 -7.59 33.88 -25.02
CA SER A 170 -6.81 35.10 -24.88
C SER A 170 -7.66 36.34 -24.69
#